data_AF-A0AA92W476-F1
#
_entry.id   AF-A0AA92W476-F1
#
_cell.length_a   1.000
_cell.length_b   1.000
_cell.length_c   1.000
_cell.angle_alpha   90.00
_cell.angle_beta   90.00
_cell.angle_gamma   90.00
#
_symmetry.space_group_name_H-M   'P 1'
#
loop_
_entity.id
_entity.type
_entity.pdbx_description
1 polymer ?
#
loop_
_entity_poly.entity_id
_entity_poly.type
_entity_poly.pdbx_seq_one_letter_code
_entity_poly.pdbx_strand_id
1 'polypeptide(L)'
;IYRRLNINLTQYCIKKLDDYRKLVSRKIKAKQTADLLTAINSYKLAEEEAANFYIRFDKAFIDLYPNFVEEFNQLLLPEKQIVLPAPNSLTKELRIYALMRLGITDGQELATLLFYSTQTIYNYKAAIRKRAKDLTTFDAAINRLCNVIG
;
A
#
# COMPACT_ATOMS: atom_id res chain seq x y z
N ILE A 1 1.30 17.19 -14.08
CA ILE A 1 0.39 16.29 -13.31
C ILE A 1 0.98 15.99 -11.92
N TYR A 2 2.18 15.39 -11.82
CA TYR A 2 2.87 15.12 -10.54
C TYR A 2 3.01 16.31 -9.57
N ARG A 3 3.37 17.52 -10.05
CA ARG A 3 3.45 18.73 -9.22
C ARG A 3 2.12 19.11 -8.55
N ARG A 4 1.00 18.93 -9.27
CA ARG A 4 -0.35 19.24 -8.76
C ARG A 4 -0.80 18.20 -7.75
N LEU A 5 -0.43 16.94 -7.96
CA LEU A 5 -0.65 15.84 -7.01
C LEU A 5 0.11 16.08 -5.69
N ASN A 6 1.38 16.48 -5.76
CA ASN A 6 2.19 16.80 -4.58
C ASN A 6 1.61 17.97 -3.78
N ILE A 7 1.22 19.06 -4.44
CA ILE A 7 0.60 20.21 -3.75
C ILE A 7 -0.70 19.80 -3.05
N ASN A 8 -1.53 18.99 -3.70
CA ASN A 8 -2.78 18.50 -3.11
C ASN A 8 -2.52 17.57 -1.90
N LEU A 9 -1.50 16.69 -1.98
CA LEU A 9 -1.07 15.85 -0.86
C LEU A 9 -0.54 16.70 0.30
N THR A 10 0.29 17.71 0.03
CA THR A 10 0.78 18.64 1.05
C THR A 10 -0.37 19.40 1.70
N GLN A 11 -1.33 19.91 0.92
CA GLN A 11 -2.51 20.61 1.44
C GLN A 11 -3.36 19.70 2.32
N TYR A 12 -3.55 18.44 1.91
CA TYR A 12 -4.26 17.43 2.70
C TYR A 12 -3.54 17.15 4.03
N CYS A 13 -2.22 16.93 4.00
CA CYS A 13 -1.42 16.71 5.20
C CYS A 13 -1.49 17.90 6.17
N ILE A 14 -1.37 19.14 5.67
CA ILE A 14 -1.46 20.36 6.49
C ILE A 14 -2.83 20.46 7.14
N LYS A 15 -3.91 20.28 6.37
CA LYS A 15 -5.27 20.36 6.90
C LYS A 15 -5.51 19.31 7.99
N LYS A 16 -5.05 18.09 7.75
CA LYS A 16 -5.20 16.98 8.69
C LYS A 16 -4.41 17.21 9.99
N LEU A 17 -3.20 17.78 9.89
CA LEU A 17 -2.43 18.19 11.07
C LEU A 17 -3.13 19.28 11.87
N ASP A 18 -3.74 20.27 11.20
CA ASP A 18 -4.50 21.33 11.85
C ASP A 18 -5.78 20.79 12.53
N ASP A 19 -6.49 19.88 11.88
CA ASP A 19 -7.66 19.21 12.45
C ASP A 19 -7.28 18.38 13.68
N TYR A 20 -6.15 17.68 13.64
CA TYR A 20 -5.61 16.94 14.78
C TYR A 20 -5.22 17.87 15.94
N ARG A 21 -4.53 18.97 15.65
CA ARG A 21 -4.19 20.00 16.64
C ARG A 21 -5.44 20.59 17.29
N LYS A 22 -6.49 20.87 16.52
CA LYS A 22 -7.79 21.37 17.02
C LYS A 22 -8.51 20.34 17.88
N LEU A 23 -8.48 19.06 17.51
CA LEU A 23 -9.03 17.96 18.31
C LEU A 23 -8.31 17.87 19.66
N VAL A 24 -6.98 17.83 19.64
CA VAL A 24 -6.13 17.78 20.84
C VAL A 24 -6.42 18.97 21.76
N SER A 25 -6.41 20.19 21.21
CA SER A 25 -6.67 21.41 21.99
C SER A 25 -8.05 21.42 22.65
N ARG A 26 -9.11 20.98 21.94
CA ARG A 26 -10.47 20.89 22.49
C ARG A 26 -10.57 19.90 23.64
N LYS A 27 -10.02 18.70 23.46
CA LYS A 27 -10.05 17.62 24.46
C LYS A 27 -9.25 17.96 25.72
N ILE A 28 -8.09 18.63 25.57
CA ILE A 28 -7.31 19.15 26.71
C ILE A 28 -8.11 20.22 27.47
N LYS A 29 -8.69 21.21 26.77
CA LYS A 29 -9.50 22.27 27.40
C LYS A 29 -10.72 21.71 28.15
N ALA A 30 -11.30 20.63 27.65
CA ALA A 30 -12.43 19.93 28.28
C ALA A 30 -12.02 19.01 29.46
N LYS A 31 -10.73 18.97 29.85
CA LYS A 31 -10.17 18.00 30.81
C LYS A 31 -10.43 16.53 30.45
N GLN A 32 -10.68 16.24 29.17
CA GLN A 32 -10.88 14.89 28.62
C GLN A 32 -9.55 14.28 28.16
N THR A 33 -8.51 14.41 28.99
CA THR A 33 -7.16 13.94 28.68
C THR A 33 -7.07 12.41 28.64
N ALA A 34 -7.91 11.70 29.40
CA ALA A 34 -8.03 10.24 29.34
C ALA A 34 -8.59 9.77 27.98
N ASP A 35 -9.70 10.36 27.51
CA ASP A 35 -10.27 10.07 26.17
C ASP A 35 -9.27 10.39 25.04
N LEU A 36 -8.51 11.48 25.21
CA LEU A 36 -7.48 11.86 24.26
C LEU A 36 -6.38 10.79 24.21
N LEU A 37 -5.93 10.30 25.36
CA LEU A 37 -4.94 9.23 25.46
C LEU A 37 -5.43 7.96 24.77
N THR A 38 -6.71 7.60 24.95
CA THR A 38 -7.33 6.46 24.27
C THR A 38 -7.42 6.66 22.75
N ALA A 39 -7.79 7.86 22.29
CA ALA A 39 -7.89 8.17 20.87
C ALA A 39 -6.51 8.19 20.17
N ILE A 40 -5.50 8.79 20.80
CA ILE A 40 -4.12 8.85 20.30
C ILE A 40 -3.48 7.45 20.28
N ASN A 41 -3.72 6.65 21.32
CA ASN A 41 -3.19 5.28 21.39
C ASN A 41 -4.01 4.29 20.56
N SER A 42 -5.17 4.69 20.04
CA SER A 42 -5.96 3.80 19.20
C SER A 42 -5.28 3.66 17.84
N TYR A 43 -4.72 2.47 17.60
CA TYR A 43 -4.24 1.99 16.30
C TYR A 43 -5.25 2.22 15.16
N LYS A 44 -6.53 2.40 15.49
CA LYS A 44 -7.65 2.67 14.57
C LYS A 44 -7.41 3.85 13.64
N LEU A 45 -6.87 4.98 14.12
CA LEU A 45 -6.65 6.14 13.24
C LEU A 45 -5.54 5.86 12.21
N ALA A 46 -4.50 5.14 12.61
CA ALA A 46 -3.44 4.73 11.69
C ALA A 46 -3.95 3.69 10.69
N GLU A 47 -4.79 2.75 11.12
CA GLU A 47 -5.43 1.76 10.26
C GLU A 47 -6.38 2.37 9.22
N GLU A 48 -7.21 3.34 9.62
CA GLU A 48 -8.12 4.05 8.70
C GLU A 48 -7.34 4.80 7.61
N GLU A 49 -6.22 5.42 7.98
CA GLU A 49 -5.39 6.17 7.04
C GLU A 49 -4.59 5.26 6.12
N ALA A 50 -4.10 4.13 6.63
CA ALA A 50 -3.50 3.08 5.82
C ALA A 50 -4.55 2.52 4.82
N ALA A 51 -5.77 2.27 5.26
CA ALA A 51 -6.86 1.81 4.40
C ALA A 51 -7.17 2.83 3.28
N ASN A 52 -7.28 4.11 3.62
CA ASN A 52 -7.48 5.18 2.64
C ASN A 52 -6.30 5.32 1.67
N PHE A 53 -5.08 5.12 2.15
CA PHE A 53 -3.89 5.06 1.29
C PHE A 53 -3.98 3.89 0.30
N TYR A 54 -4.31 2.68 0.76
CA TYR A 54 -4.44 1.52 -0.11
C TYR A 54 -5.49 1.70 -1.19
N ILE A 55 -6.67 2.24 -0.87
CA ILE A 55 -7.72 2.48 -1.87
C ILE A 55 -7.22 3.40 -2.98
N ARG A 56 -6.52 4.49 -2.62
CA ARG A 56 -5.97 5.44 -3.59
C ARG A 56 -4.83 4.83 -4.40
N PHE A 57 -3.94 4.09 -3.73
CA PHE A 57 -2.82 3.41 -4.36
C PHE A 57 -3.27 2.34 -5.36
N ASP A 58 -4.12 1.41 -4.92
CA ASP A 58 -4.62 0.30 -5.73
C ASP A 58 -5.30 0.81 -7.00
N LYS A 59 -6.17 1.82 -6.87
CA LYS A 59 -6.83 2.46 -8.01
C LYS A 59 -5.82 3.10 -8.96
N ALA A 60 -4.94 3.96 -8.45
CA ALA A 60 -3.98 4.67 -9.30
C ALA A 60 -3.01 3.70 -9.99
N PHE A 61 -2.61 2.62 -9.32
CA PHE A 61 -1.72 1.62 -9.88
C PHE A 61 -2.39 0.81 -10.98
N ILE A 62 -3.63 0.34 -10.76
CA ILE A 62 -4.37 -0.44 -11.77
C ILE A 62 -4.73 0.43 -12.97
N ASP A 63 -5.09 1.70 -12.76
CA ASP A 63 -5.31 2.65 -13.86
C ASP A 63 -4.03 2.84 -14.71
N LEU A 64 -2.84 2.75 -14.10
CA LEU A 64 -1.56 2.87 -14.79
C LEU A 64 -1.09 1.56 -15.44
N TYR A 65 -1.40 0.41 -14.83
CA TYR A 65 -0.98 -0.93 -15.26
C TYR A 65 -2.17 -1.89 -15.30
N PRO A 66 -3.12 -1.73 -16.24
CA PRO A 66 -4.37 -2.49 -16.26
C PRO A 66 -4.17 -4.00 -16.40
N ASN A 67 -3.10 -4.42 -17.08
CA ASN A 67 -2.78 -5.83 -17.32
C ASN A 67 -1.91 -6.47 -16.21
N PHE A 68 -1.53 -5.71 -15.18
CA PHE A 68 -0.57 -6.17 -14.18
C PHE A 68 -0.97 -7.48 -13.52
N VAL A 69 -2.24 -7.59 -13.10
CA VAL A 69 -2.72 -8.77 -12.37
C VAL A 69 -2.75 -9.99 -13.28
N GLU A 70 -3.13 -9.81 -14.54
CA GLU A 70 -3.13 -10.88 -15.54
C GLU A 70 -1.70 -11.37 -15.81
N GLU A 71 -0.79 -10.46 -16.15
CA GLU A 71 0.61 -10.80 -16.41
C GLU A 71 1.30 -11.41 -15.18
N PHE A 72 1.01 -10.88 -13.99
CA PHE A 72 1.50 -11.43 -12.73
C PHE A 72 1.00 -12.86 -12.51
N ASN A 73 -0.28 -13.13 -12.77
CA ASN A 73 -0.86 -14.46 -12.67
C ASN A 73 -0.26 -15.45 -13.68
N GLN A 74 0.28 -14.99 -14.81
CA GLN A 74 1.01 -15.86 -15.73
C GLN A 74 2.34 -16.36 -15.15
N LEU A 75 2.91 -15.66 -14.17
CA LEU A 75 4.11 -16.10 -13.44
C LEU A 75 3.79 -17.15 -12.35
N LEU A 76 2.51 -17.32 -11.99
CA LEU A 76 2.05 -18.25 -10.97
C LEU A 76 1.55 -19.56 -11.58
N LEU A 77 1.58 -20.64 -10.79
CA LEU A 77 0.94 -21.91 -11.14
C LEU A 77 -0.55 -21.68 -11.44
N PRO A 78 -1.14 -22.34 -12.46
CA PRO A 78 -2.53 -22.11 -12.88
C PRO A 78 -3.54 -22.20 -11.73
N GLU A 79 -3.37 -23.16 -10.83
CA GLU A 79 -4.25 -23.39 -9.67
C GLU A 79 -3.96 -22.49 -8.46
N LYS A 80 -2.92 -21.64 -8.55
CA LYS A 80 -2.49 -20.72 -7.49
C LYS A 80 -2.58 -19.24 -7.89
N GLN A 81 -3.24 -18.95 -9.00
CA GLN A 81 -3.48 -17.58 -9.46
C GLN A 81 -4.32 -16.79 -8.44
N ILE A 82 -4.06 -15.48 -8.38
CA ILE A 82 -4.70 -14.55 -7.45
C ILE A 82 -5.92 -13.94 -8.12
N VAL A 83 -7.04 -13.97 -7.41
CA VAL A 83 -8.28 -13.27 -7.80
C VAL A 83 -8.40 -12.01 -6.96
N LEU A 84 -8.74 -10.88 -7.60
CA LEU A 84 -8.95 -9.64 -6.88
C LEU A 84 -10.22 -9.70 -6.02
N PRO A 85 -10.21 -9.14 -4.81
CA PRO A 85 -11.40 -9.07 -3.95
C PRO A 85 -12.50 -8.18 -4.53
N ALA A 86 -12.14 -7.14 -5.28
CA ALA A 86 -13.05 -6.22 -5.95
C ALA A 86 -12.33 -5.54 -7.13
N PRO A 87 -13.07 -4.96 -8.09
CA PRO A 87 -12.46 -4.12 -9.12
C PRO A 87 -11.60 -3.02 -8.48
N ASN A 88 -10.41 -2.79 -9.03
CA ASN A 88 -9.45 -1.80 -8.55
C ASN A 88 -8.97 -1.99 -7.09
N SER A 89 -9.10 -3.19 -6.52
CA SER A 89 -8.62 -3.50 -5.16
C SER A 89 -7.59 -4.62 -5.20
N LEU A 90 -6.35 -4.31 -4.84
CA LEU A 90 -5.26 -5.27 -4.80
C LEU A 90 -5.29 -6.05 -3.48
N THR A 91 -4.81 -7.30 -3.52
CA THR A 91 -4.50 -8.03 -2.29
C THR A 91 -3.27 -7.45 -1.62
N LYS A 92 -3.05 -7.80 -0.34
CA LYS A 92 -1.88 -7.34 0.42
C LYS A 92 -0.56 -7.73 -0.26
N GLU A 93 -0.52 -8.94 -0.82
CA GLU A 93 0.62 -9.45 -1.57
C GLU A 93 0.82 -8.67 -2.87
N LEU A 94 -0.24 -8.44 -3.64
CA LEU A 94 -0.14 -7.70 -4.90
C LEU A 94 0.32 -6.26 -4.70
N ARG A 95 0.00 -5.61 -3.56
CA ARG A 95 0.53 -4.28 -3.24
C ARG A 95 2.06 -4.26 -3.10
N ILE A 96 2.64 -5.30 -2.51
CA ILE A 96 4.10 -5.42 -2.39
C ILE A 96 4.72 -5.49 -3.78
N TYR A 97 4.18 -6.33 -4.66
CA TYR A 97 4.72 -6.51 -5.99
C TYR A 97 4.44 -5.34 -6.94
N ALA A 98 3.34 -4.62 -6.73
CA ALA A 98 3.06 -3.35 -7.40
C ALA A 98 4.12 -2.29 -7.04
N LEU A 99 4.51 -2.18 -5.76
CA LEU A 99 5.59 -1.29 -5.34
C LEU A 99 6.96 -1.72 -5.90
N MET A 100 7.25 -3.02 -5.90
CA MET A 100 8.47 -3.55 -6.54
C MET A 100 8.51 -3.22 -8.03
N ARG A 101 7.37 -3.33 -8.71
CA ARG A 101 7.23 -2.94 -10.12
C ARG A 101 7.49 -1.45 -10.35
N LEU A 102 7.16 -0.59 -9.39
CA LEU A 102 7.50 0.84 -9.41
C LEU A 102 8.97 1.13 -9.05
N GLY A 103 9.79 0.10 -8.81
CA GLY A 103 11.21 0.21 -8.50
C GLY A 103 11.53 0.17 -7.00
N ILE A 104 10.54 -0.01 -6.14
CA ILE A 104 10.72 -0.02 -4.68
C ILE A 104 10.94 -1.46 -4.23
N THR A 105 12.21 -1.84 -4.08
CA THR A 105 12.59 -3.23 -3.76
C THR A 105 13.13 -3.41 -2.34
N ASP A 106 13.50 -2.32 -1.66
CA ASP A 106 14.01 -2.37 -0.29
C ASP A 106 12.90 -2.80 0.69
N GLY A 107 13.21 -3.77 1.55
CA GLY A 107 12.23 -4.34 2.47
C GLY A 107 11.76 -3.36 3.54
N GLN A 108 12.62 -2.45 3.97
CA GLN A 108 12.29 -1.43 4.97
C GLN A 108 11.42 -0.33 4.35
N GLU A 109 11.71 0.06 3.11
CA GLU A 109 10.90 1.01 2.35
C GLU A 109 9.50 0.45 2.07
N LEU A 110 9.41 -0.80 1.61
CA LEU A 110 8.14 -1.52 1.42
C LEU A 110 7.32 -1.59 2.71
N ALA A 111 7.96 -1.94 3.82
CA ALA A 111 7.33 -2.00 5.14
C ALA A 111 6.77 -0.63 5.55
N THR A 112 7.53 0.43 5.32
CA THR A 112 7.14 1.81 5.65
C THR A 112 5.94 2.27 4.82
N LEU A 113 5.97 2.06 3.49
CA LEU A 113 4.89 2.48 2.59
C LEU A 113 3.60 1.69 2.78
N LEU A 114 3.71 0.43 3.16
CA LEU A 114 2.56 -0.45 3.39
C LEU A 114 2.16 -0.53 4.86
N PHE A 115 2.70 0.30 5.75
CA PHE A 115 2.39 0.28 7.18
C PHE A 115 2.47 -1.15 7.78
N TYR A 116 3.43 -1.94 7.31
CA TYR A 116 3.66 -3.32 7.72
C TYR A 116 4.99 -3.43 8.47
N SER A 117 5.17 -4.51 9.22
CA SER A 117 6.51 -4.89 9.68
C SER A 117 7.32 -5.47 8.52
N THR A 118 8.65 -5.38 8.60
CA THR A 118 9.55 -6.05 7.64
C THR A 118 9.31 -7.56 7.62
N GLN A 119 9.02 -8.18 8.77
CA GLN A 119 8.65 -9.59 8.85
C GLN A 119 7.37 -9.90 8.06
N THR A 120 6.36 -9.03 8.15
CA THR A 120 5.11 -9.17 7.39
C THR A 120 5.38 -9.12 5.89
N ILE A 121 6.26 -8.22 5.43
CA ILE A 121 6.70 -8.16 4.02
C ILE A 121 7.36 -9.47 3.60
N TYR A 122 8.30 -9.98 4.40
CA TYR A 122 8.96 -11.27 4.15
C TYR A 122 7.96 -12.43 4.04
N ASN A 123 6.99 -12.49 4.96
CA ASN A 123 5.99 -13.55 4.98
C ASN A 123 5.11 -13.53 3.72
N TYR A 124 4.64 -12.35 3.29
CA TYR A 124 3.86 -12.22 2.07
C TYR A 124 4.66 -12.58 0.81
N LYS A 125 5.91 -12.13 0.71
CA LYS A 125 6.80 -12.52 -0.41
C LYS A 125 7.04 -14.03 -0.44
N ALA A 126 7.32 -14.64 0.72
CA ALA A 126 7.52 -16.08 0.82
C ALA A 126 6.25 -16.86 0.42
N ALA A 127 5.06 -16.39 0.83
CA ALA A 127 3.79 -17.02 0.48
C ALA A 127 3.50 -17.01 -1.02
N ILE A 128 3.86 -15.93 -1.73
CA ILE A 128 3.72 -15.85 -3.19
C ILE A 128 4.80 -16.63 -3.91
N ARG A 129 6.06 -16.62 -3.45
CA ARG A 129 7.12 -17.41 -4.09
C ARG A 129 6.77 -18.89 -4.16
N LYS A 130 6.10 -19.45 -3.13
CA LYS A 130 5.59 -20.84 -3.15
C LYS A 130 4.55 -21.13 -4.24
N ARG A 131 4.00 -20.10 -4.89
CA ARG A 131 3.02 -20.19 -5.97
C ARG A 131 3.63 -19.93 -7.35
N ALA A 132 4.90 -19.51 -7.42
CA ALA A 132 5.57 -19.18 -8.66
C ALA A 132 5.88 -20.43 -9.49
N LYS A 133 5.82 -20.31 -10.82
CA LYS A 133 6.26 -21.35 -11.77
C LYS A 133 7.79 -21.52 -11.77
N ASP A 134 8.52 -20.42 -11.65
CA ASP A 134 9.98 -20.39 -11.61
C ASP A 134 10.45 -19.41 -10.52
N LEU A 135 11.11 -19.95 -9.48
CA LEU A 135 11.62 -19.19 -8.34
C LEU A 135 12.88 -18.37 -8.68
N THR A 136 13.65 -18.80 -9.67
CA THR A 136 14.96 -18.22 -9.97
C THR A 136 14.81 -16.87 -10.68
N THR A 137 13.81 -16.76 -11.55
CA THR A 137 13.56 -15.57 -12.36
C THR A 137 12.41 -14.69 -11.83
N PHE A 138 11.66 -15.15 -10.82
CA PHE A 138 10.41 -14.52 -10.38
C PHE A 138 10.51 -13.00 -10.12
N ASP A 139 11.43 -12.58 -9.26
CA ASP A 139 11.55 -11.16 -8.88
C ASP A 139 12.00 -10.29 -10.06
N ALA A 140 12.87 -10.83 -10.93
CA ALA A 140 13.30 -10.14 -12.15
C ALA A 140 12.17 -10.04 -13.20
N ALA A 141 11.33 -11.07 -13.29
CA ALA A 141 10.15 -11.07 -14.16
C ALA A 141 9.13 -10.03 -13.72
N ILE A 142 8.89 -9.89 -12.40
CA ILE A 142 7.98 -8.88 -11.84
C ILE A 142 8.37 -7.46 -12.25
N ASN A 143 9.67 -7.14 -12.20
CA ASN A 143 10.17 -5.81 -12.56
C ASN A 143 9.96 -5.46 -14.05
N ARG A 144 9.68 -6.47 -14.89
CA ARG A 144 9.48 -6.33 -16.35
C ARG A 144 8.02 -6.44 -16.77
N LEU A 145 7.09 -6.67 -15.83
CA LEU A 145 5.66 -6.75 -16.14
C LEU A 145 5.16 -5.41 -16.68
N CYS A 146 4.18 -5.43 -17.57
CA CYS A 146 3.57 -4.24 -18.15
C CYS A 146 4.63 -3.22 -18.61
N ASN A 147 5.56 -3.68 -19.45
CA ASN A 147 6.49 -2.77 -20.10
C ASN A 147 5.67 -1.72 -20.87
N VAL A 148 5.83 -0.47 -20.48
CA VAL A 148 5.37 0.66 -21.29
C VAL A 148 6.24 0.60 -22.53
N ILE A 149 5.68 0.16 -23.66
CA ILE A 149 6.24 0.47 -24.96
C ILE A 149 6.07 1.99 -25.09
N GLY A 150 7.09 2.72 -24.65
CA GLY A 150 7.32 4.11 -25.01
C GLY A 150 8.25 4.15 -26.21
#